data_AF-A0A1Q7W9L5-F1
#
_entry.id   AF-A0A1Q7W9L5-F1
#
_cell.length_a   1.000
_cell.length_b   1.000
_cell.length_c   1.000
_cell.angle_alpha   90.00
_cell.angle_beta   90.00
_cell.angle_gamma   90.00
#
_symmetry.space_group_name_H-M   'P 1'
#
loop_
_entity.id
_entity.type
_entity.pdbx_description
1 polymer ?
#
loop_
_entity_poly.entity_id
_entity_poly.type
_entity_poly.pdbx_seq_one_letter_code
_entity_poly.pdbx_strand_id
1 'polypeptide(L)'
;MYRVVRPAYFQTMGIPLLRGRDFTRQDDASAPGAAIINERFARKHWPGEDPIGKRVTFDDIAGNPCWRTIVGIATNAKQNSWSDDPDNEIYVPFVQSDFASKAYDHVSGMTLVVRTAANPLRFVNAVRDAVWSLNRGAPVSSVTTMERALSDAVWQPRFNLILIGLFAGLALLLGAVGIYGVMAYAVVQRTHEVGIRMALGARKRDVLKLVVGHGMRLALIGLLVGVAGAFGLTRLMTTLLFEVTPTDPMTFAGVCALLAGVALLACWLPARRAARVDPMEALRYE
;
A
#
# COMPACT_ATOMS: atom_id res chain seq x y z
N MET A 1 6.70 16.64 13.03
CA MET A 1 5.27 16.99 12.97
C MET A 1 4.81 17.46 14.34
N TYR A 2 4.04 18.55 14.39
CA TYR A 2 3.52 19.14 15.61
C TYR A 2 2.00 19.00 15.64
N ARG A 3 1.44 18.48 16.73
CA ARG A 3 0.00 18.24 16.89
C ARG A 3 -0.52 18.85 18.19
N VAL A 4 -1.61 19.58 18.07
CA VAL A 4 -2.28 20.20 19.21
C VAL A 4 -3.48 19.34 19.58
N VAL A 5 -3.54 18.93 20.84
CA VAL A 5 -4.55 17.98 21.31
C VAL A 5 -5.16 18.44 22.64
N ARG A 6 -6.35 17.93 22.96
CA ARG A 6 -6.99 18.11 24.27
C ARG A 6 -6.86 16.81 25.09
N PRO A 7 -7.04 16.87 26.42
CA PRO A 7 -7.10 15.67 27.25
C PRO A 7 -8.05 14.61 26.66
N ALA A 8 -7.71 13.33 26.85
CA ALA A 8 -8.41 12.17 26.29
C ALA A 8 -8.32 11.97 24.77
N TYR A 9 -7.50 12.75 24.06
CA TYR A 9 -7.24 12.52 22.63
C TYR A 9 -6.68 11.13 22.36
N PHE A 10 -5.65 10.69 23.09
CA PHE A 10 -5.02 9.38 22.87
C PHE A 10 -5.99 8.22 23.12
N GLN A 11 -6.77 8.31 24.20
CA GLN A 11 -7.83 7.35 24.48
C GLN A 11 -8.90 7.33 23.37
N THR A 12 -9.31 8.50 22.90
CA THR A 12 -10.34 8.63 21.85
C THR A 12 -9.83 8.15 20.50
N MET A 13 -8.55 8.36 20.18
CA MET A 13 -7.91 7.84 18.97
C MET A 13 -7.47 6.38 19.10
N GLY A 14 -7.46 5.82 20.31
CA GLY A 14 -6.99 4.46 20.57
C GLY A 14 -5.48 4.34 20.35
N ILE A 15 -4.73 5.40 20.64
CA ILE A 15 -3.26 5.44 20.58
C ILE A 15 -2.74 5.14 21.99
N PRO A 16 -2.13 3.96 22.24
CA PRO A 16 -1.59 3.65 23.55
C PRO A 16 -0.45 4.60 23.97
N LEU A 17 -0.46 4.98 25.25
CA LEU A 17 0.71 5.58 25.89
C LEU A 17 1.60 4.44 26.39
N LEU A 18 2.84 4.42 25.92
CA LEU A 18 3.84 3.42 26.29
C LEU A 18 4.41 3.70 27.68
N ARG A 19 4.70 4.98 27.97
CA ARG A 19 5.35 5.42 29.22
C ARG A 19 4.91 6.84 29.57
N GLY A 20 5.01 7.19 30.85
CA GLY A 20 4.64 8.51 31.38
C GLY A 20 3.14 8.67 31.56
N ARG A 21 2.62 9.89 31.33
CA ARG A 21 1.21 10.23 31.55
C ARG A 21 0.59 10.96 30.36
N ASP A 22 -0.74 10.93 30.27
CA ASP A 22 -1.52 11.79 29.36
C ASP A 22 -1.56 13.24 29.88
N PHE A 23 -2.02 14.15 29.03
CA PHE A 23 -2.42 15.49 29.41
C PHE A 23 -3.65 15.45 30.30
N THR A 24 -3.58 16.25 31.36
CA THR A 24 -4.64 16.37 32.36
C THR A 24 -5.19 17.80 32.35
N ARG A 25 -6.24 18.05 33.14
CA ARG A 25 -6.75 19.41 33.33
C ARG A 25 -5.78 20.32 34.11
N GLN A 26 -4.76 19.75 34.76
CA GLN A 26 -3.74 20.50 35.49
C GLN A 26 -2.67 21.08 34.55
N ASP A 27 -2.57 20.56 33.32
CA ASP A 27 -1.66 21.08 32.29
C ASP A 27 -2.28 22.31 31.60
N ASP A 28 -2.60 23.34 32.39
CA ASP A 28 -3.20 24.58 31.91
C ASP A 28 -2.15 25.57 31.37
N ALA A 29 -2.59 26.76 30.95
CA ALA A 29 -1.70 27.78 30.38
C ALA A 29 -0.65 28.34 31.36
N SER A 30 -0.86 28.18 32.67
CA SER A 30 0.05 28.63 33.73
C SER A 30 1.03 27.55 34.20
N ALA A 31 0.74 26.28 33.89
CA ALA A 31 1.61 25.16 34.20
C ALA A 31 2.87 25.16 33.31
N PRO A 32 3.96 24.50 33.76
CA PRO A 32 5.13 24.28 32.91
C PRO A 32 4.72 23.61 31.59
N GLY A 33 5.33 24.07 30.49
CA GLY A 33 5.02 23.55 29.15
C GLY A 33 5.20 22.03 29.08
N ALA A 34 4.16 21.30 28.68
CA ALA A 34 4.18 19.85 28.58
C ALA A 34 4.13 19.40 27.12
N ALA A 35 4.79 18.27 26.83
CA ALA A 35 4.77 17.61 25.53
C ALA A 35 4.72 16.10 25.68
N ILE A 36 4.05 15.43 24.75
CA ILE A 36 4.08 13.97 24.59
C ILE A 36 4.70 13.70 23.22
N ILE A 37 5.63 12.76 23.13
CA ILE A 37 6.29 12.41 21.86
C ILE A 37 5.91 10.99 21.43
N ASN A 38 6.05 10.66 20.16
CA ASN A 38 5.92 9.26 19.74
C ASN A 38 7.23 8.46 19.94
N GLU A 39 7.10 7.14 19.92
CA GLU A 39 8.21 6.20 20.09
C GLU A 39 9.35 6.43 19.08
N ARG A 40 9.04 6.76 17.82
CA ARG A 40 10.05 7.05 16.79
C ARG A 40 10.86 8.30 17.13
N PHE A 41 10.19 9.38 17.55
CA PHE A 41 10.86 10.59 17.99
C PHE A 41 11.79 10.31 19.17
N ALA A 42 11.30 9.55 20.16
CA ALA A 42 12.06 9.14 21.34
C ALA A 42 13.32 8.35 20.95
N ARG A 43 13.17 7.29 20.14
CA ARG A 43 14.30 6.45 19.68
C ARG A 43 15.32 7.21 18.85
N LYS A 44 14.88 8.18 18.04
CA LYS A 44 15.77 8.98 17.19
C LYS A 44 16.64 9.95 17.98
N HIS A 45 16.07 10.62 18.98
CA HIS A 45 16.76 11.70 19.70
C HIS A 45 17.39 11.24 21.03
N TRP A 46 16.90 10.15 21.61
CA TRP A 46 17.41 9.57 22.86
C TRP A 46 17.57 8.04 22.73
N PRO A 47 18.49 7.56 21.86
CA PRO A 47 18.70 6.13 21.68
C PRO A 47 19.23 5.51 22.98
N GLY A 48 18.46 4.59 23.57
CA GLY A 48 18.83 3.88 24.80
C GLY A 48 18.69 4.69 26.10
N GLU A 49 18.14 5.90 26.03
CA GLU A 49 17.93 6.77 27.20
C GLU A 49 16.45 7.05 27.44
N ASP A 50 16.09 7.41 28.67
CA ASP A 50 14.73 7.83 29.00
C ASP A 50 14.50 9.29 28.59
N PRO A 51 13.58 9.58 27.64
CA PRO A 51 13.28 10.96 27.24
C PRO A 51 12.35 11.67 28.23
N ILE A 52 11.69 10.94 29.15
CA ILE A 52 10.75 11.54 30.10
C ILE A 52 11.50 12.49 31.05
N GLY A 53 10.94 13.68 31.27
CA GLY A 53 11.54 14.75 32.07
C GLY A 53 12.55 15.61 31.31
N LYS A 54 12.98 15.20 30.11
CA LYS A 54 13.82 16.03 29.24
C LYS A 54 12.97 17.08 28.54
N ARG A 55 13.63 18.09 27.96
CA ARG A 55 12.97 19.21 27.31
C ARG A 55 13.19 19.19 25.79
N VAL A 56 12.15 19.55 25.06
CA VAL A 56 12.16 19.84 23.63
C VAL A 56 11.83 21.30 23.44
N THR A 57 12.36 21.91 22.40
CA THR A 57 11.97 23.26 21.98
C THR A 57 11.55 23.23 20.53
N PHE A 58 10.59 24.08 20.23
CA PHE A 58 10.26 24.50 18.88
C PHE A 58 9.86 25.97 18.99
N ASP A 59 10.11 26.72 17.92
CA ASP A 59 9.87 28.15 17.94
C ASP A 59 8.36 28.43 17.95
N ASP A 60 7.95 29.42 18.73
CA ASP A 60 6.61 29.97 18.69
C ASP A 60 6.40 30.77 17.39
N ILE A 61 5.19 31.27 17.16
CA ILE A 61 4.87 32.08 15.98
C ILE A 61 5.77 33.33 15.86
N ALA A 62 6.25 33.88 16.98
CA ALA A 62 7.13 35.03 17.02
C ALA A 62 8.62 34.66 16.86
N GLY A 63 8.94 33.37 16.65
CA GLY A 63 10.30 32.87 16.49
C GLY A 63 11.05 32.68 17.81
N ASN A 64 10.37 32.75 18.96
CA ASN A 64 10.99 32.52 20.26
C ASN A 64 10.94 31.04 20.64
N PRO A 65 12.03 30.49 21.21
CA PRO A 65 12.07 29.08 21.60
C PRO A 65 11.07 28.78 22.73
N CYS A 66 10.06 27.95 22.45
CA CYS A 66 9.08 27.49 23.43
C CYS A 66 9.49 26.13 24.00
N TRP A 67 10.19 26.16 25.13
CA TRP A 67 10.64 24.93 25.79
C TRP A 67 9.51 24.18 26.50
N ARG A 68 9.41 22.88 26.25
CA ARG A 68 8.42 21.97 26.86
C ARG A 68 9.07 20.72 27.40
N THR A 69 8.57 20.23 28.52
CA THR A 69 9.03 19.00 29.17
C THR A 69 8.25 17.81 28.63
N ILE A 70 8.96 16.75 28.28
CA ILE A 70 8.39 15.49 27.83
C ILE A 70 7.78 14.77 29.03
N VAL A 71 6.46 14.60 29.04
CA VAL A 71 5.71 13.97 30.14
C VAL A 71 5.20 12.57 29.79
N GLY A 72 5.28 12.17 28.52
CA GLY A 72 4.82 10.87 28.06
C GLY A 72 5.33 10.49 26.67
N ILE A 73 5.22 9.19 26.39
CA ILE A 73 5.58 8.59 25.10
C ILE A 73 4.38 7.80 24.58
N ALA A 74 3.90 8.15 23.39
CA ALA A 74 2.83 7.45 22.68
C ALA A 74 3.39 6.45 21.67
N THR A 75 2.62 5.41 21.33
CA THR A 75 2.90 4.57 20.16
C THR A 75 2.89 5.38 18.87
N ASN A 76 3.63 4.94 17.87
CA ASN A 76 3.64 5.59 16.56
C ASN A 76 2.26 5.47 15.88
N ALA A 77 1.71 6.60 15.45
CA ALA A 77 0.49 6.66 14.65
C ALA A 77 0.81 7.16 13.23
N LYS A 78 0.28 6.48 12.21
CA LYS A 78 0.36 6.94 10.82
C LYS A 78 -0.80 7.89 10.55
N GLN A 79 -0.56 9.19 10.78
CA GLN A 79 -1.61 10.21 10.69
C GLN A 79 -1.56 11.07 9.42
N ASN A 80 -0.41 11.20 8.77
CA ASN A 80 -0.25 12.00 7.54
C ASN A 80 -0.05 11.13 6.29
N SER A 81 0.87 10.17 6.37
CA SER A 81 1.16 9.21 5.31
C SER A 81 0.95 7.80 5.83
N TRP A 82 0.29 6.97 5.02
CA TRP A 82 0.03 5.56 5.34
C TRP A 82 1.07 4.62 4.73
N SER A 83 1.73 5.05 3.65
CA SER A 83 2.80 4.30 2.99
C SER A 83 4.11 4.40 3.75
N ASP A 84 4.43 5.57 4.29
CA ASP A 84 5.78 5.86 4.80
C ASP A 84 5.92 5.47 6.27
N ASP A 85 7.16 5.47 6.76
CA ASP A 85 7.42 5.39 8.18
C ASP A 85 6.65 6.47 8.96
N PRO A 86 6.19 6.17 10.20
CA PRO A 86 5.51 7.18 11.02
C PRO A 86 6.36 8.44 11.19
N ASP A 87 5.76 9.62 11.13
CA ASP A 87 6.49 10.87 11.33
C ASP A 87 7.12 10.95 12.74
N ASN A 88 8.13 11.80 12.91
CA ASN A 88 8.55 12.23 14.24
C ASN A 88 7.46 13.17 14.79
N GLU A 89 6.67 12.71 15.76
CA GLU A 89 5.50 13.44 16.26
C GLU A 89 5.71 13.99 17.66
N ILE A 90 5.34 15.25 17.84
CA ILE A 90 5.22 15.93 19.14
C ILE A 90 3.78 16.38 19.29
N TYR A 91 3.17 15.99 20.40
CA TYR A 91 1.84 16.37 20.84
C TYR A 91 1.96 17.39 21.95
N VAL A 92 1.11 18.42 21.91
CA VAL A 92 1.04 19.43 22.98
C VAL A 92 -0.39 19.76 23.35
N PRO A 93 -0.64 20.20 24.60
CA PRO A 93 -1.97 20.54 25.04
C PRO A 93 -2.43 21.85 24.40
N PHE A 94 -3.67 21.87 23.90
CA PHE A 94 -4.29 23.02 23.24
C PHE A 94 -4.21 24.31 24.05
N VAL A 95 -4.42 24.24 25.35
CA VAL A 95 -4.40 25.42 26.23
C VAL A 95 -3.02 26.05 26.39
N GLN A 96 -1.95 25.32 26.05
CA GLN A 96 -0.58 25.82 26.08
C GLN A 96 -0.02 26.07 24.68
N SER A 97 -0.80 25.93 23.60
CA SER A 97 -0.31 26.16 22.24
C SER A 97 -0.58 27.60 21.81
N ASP A 98 0.15 28.05 20.79
CA ASP A 98 -0.03 29.39 20.23
C ASP A 98 -1.43 29.57 19.62
N PHE A 99 -2.15 28.48 19.32
CA PHE A 99 -3.55 28.50 18.91
C PHE A 99 -4.52 28.92 20.01
N ALA A 100 -4.15 28.74 21.29
CA ALA A 100 -4.89 29.30 22.42
C ALA A 100 -4.42 30.72 22.77
N SER A 101 -3.30 31.18 22.22
CA SER A 101 -2.82 32.55 22.39
C SER A 101 -3.57 33.51 21.46
N LYS A 102 -3.68 34.78 21.86
CA LYS A 102 -4.30 35.86 21.06
C LYS A 102 -3.62 36.12 19.70
N ALA A 103 -2.51 35.43 19.39
CA ALA A 103 -1.82 35.55 18.10
C ALA A 103 -2.65 35.00 16.93
N TYR A 104 -3.59 34.08 17.19
CA TYR A 104 -4.59 33.64 16.22
C TYR A 104 -5.95 34.30 16.52
N ASP A 105 -6.27 35.38 15.81
CA ASP A 105 -7.64 35.96 15.80
C ASP A 105 -8.65 35.03 15.07
N HIS A 106 -8.16 33.94 14.47
CA HIS A 106 -8.95 32.97 13.72
C HIS A 106 -8.33 31.56 13.83
N VAL A 107 -8.81 30.74 14.77
CA VAL A 107 -8.58 29.29 14.68
C VAL A 107 -9.47 28.76 13.55
N SER A 108 -8.88 28.47 12.39
CA SER A 108 -9.62 28.10 11.16
C SER A 108 -10.37 26.76 11.22
N GLY A 109 -10.34 26.04 12.35
CA GLY A 109 -11.18 24.88 12.59
C GLY A 109 -10.73 24.05 13.79
N MET A 110 -11.67 23.35 14.42
CA MET A 110 -11.39 22.35 15.46
C MET A 110 -11.99 21.01 15.02
N THR A 111 -11.17 19.97 14.98
CA THR A 111 -11.65 18.62 14.68
C THR A 111 -12.09 17.94 15.98
N LEU A 112 -13.37 17.58 16.05
CA LEU A 112 -13.89 16.75 17.14
C LEU A 112 -13.82 15.28 16.73
N VAL A 113 -13.09 14.49 17.51
CA VAL A 113 -13.09 13.03 17.37
C VAL A 113 -14.02 12.44 18.41
N VAL A 114 -14.90 11.54 17.98
CA VAL A 114 -15.84 10.84 18.86
C VAL A 114 -15.67 9.35 18.66
N ARG A 115 -15.55 8.61 19.76
CA ARG A 115 -15.49 7.15 19.77
C ARG A 115 -16.79 6.58 20.35
N THR A 116 -17.43 5.68 19.60
CA THR A 116 -18.69 5.03 20.01
C THR A 116 -18.58 3.51 19.81
N ALA A 117 -19.27 2.73 20.65
CA ALA A 117 -19.34 1.27 20.49
C ALA A 117 -20.40 0.83 19.45
N ALA A 118 -21.38 1.69 19.17
CA ALA A 118 -22.39 1.48 18.13
C ALA A 118 -22.07 2.30 16.87
N ASN A 119 -22.90 2.16 15.83
CA ASN A 119 -22.75 2.88 14.56
C ASN A 119 -22.56 4.41 14.79
N PRO A 120 -21.38 4.98 14.45
CA PRO A 120 -21.05 6.38 14.72
C PRO A 120 -22.02 7.37 14.07
N LEU A 121 -22.58 7.02 12.90
CA LEU A 121 -23.47 7.91 12.15
C LEU A 121 -24.78 8.20 12.88
N ARG A 122 -25.20 7.33 13.82
CA ARG A 122 -26.40 7.56 14.64
C ARG A 122 -26.24 8.70 15.65
N PHE A 123 -25.00 9.02 16.03
CA PHE A 123 -24.70 10.05 17.03
C PHE A 123 -24.41 11.42 16.42
N VAL A 124 -24.35 11.53 15.08
CA VAL A 124 -23.99 12.77 14.38
C VAL A 124 -24.92 13.92 14.75
N ASN A 125 -26.23 13.69 14.75
CA ASN A 125 -27.20 14.73 15.10
C ASN A 125 -27.07 15.14 16.57
N ALA A 126 -26.95 14.18 17.49
CA ALA A 126 -26.77 14.46 18.91
C ALA A 126 -25.49 15.28 19.19
N VAL A 127 -24.38 14.94 18.52
CA VAL A 127 -23.12 15.69 18.62
C VAL A 127 -23.27 17.08 18.03
N ARG A 128 -23.93 17.22 16.87
CA ARG A 128 -24.20 18.51 16.24
C ARG A 128 -25.05 19.41 17.13
N ASP A 129 -26.12 18.88 17.71
CA ASP A 129 -27.00 19.61 18.62
C ASP A 129 -26.24 20.05 19.88
N ALA A 130 -25.36 19.20 20.42
CA ALA A 130 -24.49 19.56 21.55
C ALA A 130 -23.54 20.73 21.19
N VAL A 131 -22.92 20.71 20.00
CA VAL A 131 -22.08 21.82 19.52
C VAL A 131 -22.92 23.10 19.35
N TRP A 132 -24.09 23.01 18.72
CA TRP A 132 -24.96 24.15 18.50
C TRP A 132 -25.61 24.70 19.77
N SER A 133 -25.71 23.89 20.83
CA SER A 133 -26.14 24.38 22.14
C SER A 133 -25.12 25.36 22.75
N LEU A 134 -23.82 25.21 22.42
CA LEU A 134 -22.75 26.09 22.84
C LEU A 134 -22.54 27.27 21.87
N ASN A 135 -22.56 27.00 20.57
CA ASN A 135 -22.39 28.02 19.53
C ASN A 135 -23.16 27.65 18.25
N ARG A 136 -24.29 28.31 18.00
CA ARG A 136 -25.10 28.12 16.79
C ARG A 136 -24.42 28.59 15.50
N GLY A 137 -23.45 29.49 15.59
CA GLY A 137 -22.69 30.00 14.44
C GLY A 137 -21.56 29.07 14.01
N ALA A 138 -21.26 28.01 14.76
CA ALA A 138 -20.20 27.06 14.43
C ALA A 138 -20.69 26.04 13.37
N PRO A 139 -20.10 26.03 12.15
CA PRO A 139 -20.44 25.03 11.16
C PRO A 139 -19.87 23.67 11.57
N VAL A 140 -20.74 22.67 11.72
CA VAL A 140 -20.32 21.27 11.86
C VAL A 140 -20.22 20.67 10.45
N SER A 141 -19.05 20.78 9.86
CA SER A 141 -18.73 20.28 8.52
C SER A 141 -17.86 19.03 8.56
N SER A 142 -17.68 18.38 7.41
CA SER A 142 -16.74 17.24 7.22
C SER A 142 -16.98 16.07 8.19
N VAL A 143 -18.24 15.74 8.46
CA VAL A 143 -18.61 14.54 9.22
C VAL A 143 -18.21 13.31 8.42
N THR A 144 -17.18 12.61 8.89
CA THR A 144 -16.71 11.35 8.29
C THR A 144 -16.47 10.32 9.38
N THR A 145 -16.62 9.04 9.06
CA THR A 145 -16.26 7.97 9.97
C THR A 145 -14.76 7.68 9.85
N MET A 146 -14.16 7.11 10.90
CA MET A 146 -12.74 6.75 10.86
C MET A 146 -12.48 5.71 9.76
N GLU A 147 -13.41 4.77 9.53
CA GLU A 147 -13.31 3.78 8.45
C GLU A 147 -13.29 4.43 7.07
N ARG A 148 -14.11 5.46 6.86
CA ARG A 148 -14.14 6.19 5.60
C ARG A 148 -12.90 7.06 5.42
N ALA A 149 -12.43 7.73 6.48
CA ALA A 149 -11.17 8.46 6.46
C ALA A 149 -9.97 7.55 6.10
N LEU A 150 -9.92 6.33 6.65
CA LEU A 150 -8.92 5.33 6.26
C LEU A 150 -9.09 4.87 4.81
N SER A 151 -10.33 4.63 4.36
CA SER A 151 -10.60 4.22 2.97
C SER A 151 -10.18 5.28 1.96
N ASP A 152 -10.45 6.56 2.25
CA ASP A 152 -10.12 7.69 1.39
C ASP A 152 -8.60 7.90 1.32
N ALA A 153 -7.90 7.71 2.44
CA ALA A 153 -6.44 7.81 2.47
C ALA A 153 -5.72 6.72 1.65
N VAL A 154 -6.37 5.57 1.41
CA VAL A 154 -5.81 4.45 0.63
C VAL A 154 -6.37 4.44 -0.81
N TRP A 155 -7.16 5.43 -1.20
CA TRP A 155 -7.85 5.44 -2.51
C TRP A 155 -6.88 5.60 -3.69
N GLN A 156 -5.89 6.49 -3.57
CA GLN A 156 -4.92 6.79 -4.63
C GLN A 156 -3.97 5.59 -4.91
N PRO A 157 -3.39 4.91 -3.90
CA PRO A 157 -2.68 3.65 -4.12
C PRO A 157 -3.54 2.58 -4.80
N ARG A 158 -4.81 2.42 -4.41
CA ARG A 158 -5.73 1.44 -5.02
C ARG A 158 -5.99 1.73 -6.50
N PHE A 159 -6.22 2.99 -6.86
CA PHE A 159 -6.42 3.39 -8.24
C PHE A 159 -5.21 3.05 -9.12
N ASN A 160 -4.01 3.35 -8.64
CA ASN A 160 -2.77 3.01 -9.34
C ASN A 160 -2.58 1.49 -9.48
N LEU A 161 -2.89 0.71 -8.44
CA LEU A 161 -2.83 -0.75 -8.50
C LEU A 161 -3.80 -1.33 -9.53
N ILE A 162 -5.01 -0.77 -9.66
CA ILE A 162 -5.98 -1.20 -10.68
C ILE A 162 -5.45 -0.91 -12.08
N LEU A 163 -4.88 0.27 -12.32
CA LEU A 163 -4.30 0.62 -13.62
C LEU A 163 -3.10 -0.26 -13.98
N ILE A 164 -2.16 -0.46 -13.06
CA ILE A 164 -1.01 -1.34 -13.26
C ILE A 164 -1.49 -2.77 -13.50
N GLY A 165 -2.48 -3.24 -12.75
CA GLY A 165 -3.09 -4.56 -12.94
C GLY A 165 -3.73 -4.71 -14.32
N LEU A 166 -4.43 -3.68 -14.80
CA LEU A 166 -5.02 -3.66 -16.14
C LEU A 166 -3.94 -3.75 -17.24
N PHE A 167 -2.89 -2.91 -17.15
CA PHE A 167 -1.80 -2.95 -18.12
C PHE A 167 -1.02 -4.26 -18.08
N ALA A 168 -0.76 -4.80 -16.89
CA ALA A 168 -0.15 -6.10 -16.74
C ALA A 168 -1.00 -7.22 -17.35
N GLY A 169 -2.33 -7.18 -17.16
CA GLY A 169 -3.28 -8.10 -17.78
C GLY A 169 -3.28 -8.02 -19.31
N LEU A 170 -3.26 -6.81 -19.87
CA LEU A 170 -3.17 -6.59 -21.32
C LEU A 170 -1.83 -7.07 -21.89
N ALA A 171 -0.71 -6.78 -21.22
CA ALA A 171 0.60 -7.25 -21.62
C ALA A 171 0.68 -8.80 -21.60
N LEU A 172 0.09 -9.42 -20.57
CA LEU A 172 -0.02 -10.87 -20.47
C LEU A 172 -0.85 -11.46 -21.61
N LEU A 173 -1.99 -10.86 -21.92
CA LEU A 173 -2.84 -11.29 -23.03
C LEU A 173 -2.11 -11.18 -24.37
N LEU A 174 -1.45 -10.04 -24.61
CA LEU A 174 -0.66 -9.82 -25.83
C LEU A 174 0.49 -10.83 -25.96
N GLY A 175 1.20 -11.10 -24.85
CA GLY A 175 2.24 -12.12 -24.80
C GLY A 175 1.70 -13.53 -25.07
N ALA A 176 0.55 -13.88 -24.49
CA ALA A 176 -0.10 -15.17 -24.70
C ALA A 176 -0.54 -15.35 -26.17
N VAL A 177 -1.12 -14.32 -26.77
CA VAL A 177 -1.49 -14.31 -28.20
C VAL A 177 -0.25 -14.44 -29.09
N GLY A 178 0.84 -13.75 -28.76
CA GLY A 178 2.12 -13.86 -29.48
C GLY A 178 2.70 -15.27 -29.44
N ILE A 179 2.76 -15.88 -28.25
CA ILE A 179 3.21 -17.27 -28.09
C ILE A 179 2.30 -18.21 -28.87
N TYR A 180 0.98 -18.07 -28.76
CA TYR A 180 0.03 -18.87 -29.52
C TYR A 180 0.25 -18.75 -31.03
N GLY A 181 0.45 -17.52 -31.54
CA GLY A 181 0.68 -17.27 -32.97
C GLY A 181 1.97 -17.91 -33.48
N VAL A 182 3.09 -17.72 -32.77
CA VAL A 182 4.39 -18.33 -33.11
C VAL A 182 4.30 -19.86 -33.05
N MET A 183 3.65 -20.42 -32.02
CA MET A 183 3.50 -21.86 -31.87
C MET A 183 2.56 -22.45 -32.92
N ALA A 184 1.44 -21.79 -33.23
CA ALA A 184 0.53 -22.21 -34.29
C ALA A 184 1.24 -22.21 -35.65
N TYR A 185 2.03 -21.18 -35.94
CA TYR A 185 2.84 -21.11 -37.16
C TYR A 185 3.90 -22.23 -37.22
N ALA A 186 4.66 -22.42 -36.12
CA ALA A 186 5.68 -23.47 -36.05
C ALA A 186 5.10 -24.88 -36.19
N VAL A 187 3.88 -25.10 -35.70
CA VAL A 187 3.14 -26.36 -35.89
C VAL A 187 2.76 -26.56 -37.36
N VAL A 188 2.20 -25.53 -38.02
CA VAL A 188 1.81 -25.59 -39.44
C VAL A 188 3.03 -25.81 -40.34
N GLN A 189 4.18 -25.22 -40.02
CA GLN A 189 5.40 -25.44 -40.80
C GLN A 189 5.98 -26.86 -40.64
N ARG A 190 5.60 -27.56 -39.56
CA ARG A 190 6.06 -28.92 -39.22
C ARG A 190 4.97 -29.98 -39.39
N THR A 191 3.78 -29.65 -39.91
CA THR A 191 2.68 -30.63 -40.10
C THR A 191 3.10 -31.78 -41.01
N HIS A 192 3.93 -31.54 -42.02
CA HIS A 192 4.47 -32.59 -42.89
C HIS A 192 5.36 -33.59 -42.14
N GLU A 193 6.30 -33.10 -41.31
CA GLU A 193 7.14 -33.96 -40.46
C GLU A 193 6.31 -34.71 -39.40
N VAL A 194 5.33 -34.03 -38.82
CA VAL A 194 4.40 -34.60 -37.83
C VAL A 194 3.54 -35.68 -38.47
N GLY A 195 3.05 -35.47 -39.69
CA GLY A 195 2.29 -36.44 -40.47
C GLY A 195 3.10 -37.69 -40.81
N ILE A 196 4.35 -37.52 -41.27
CA ILE A 196 5.26 -38.64 -41.53
C ILE A 196 5.56 -39.43 -40.25
N ARG A 197 5.83 -38.76 -39.13
CA ARG A 197 6.07 -39.45 -37.84
C ARG A 197 4.84 -40.21 -37.35
N MET A 198 3.65 -39.63 -37.50
CA MET A 198 2.39 -40.30 -37.17
C MET A 198 2.16 -41.53 -38.06
N ALA A 199 2.46 -41.45 -39.36
CA ALA A 199 2.40 -42.57 -40.29
C ALA A 199 3.42 -43.68 -39.95
N LEU A 200 4.58 -43.31 -39.38
CA LEU A 200 5.59 -44.23 -38.85
C LEU A 200 5.26 -44.77 -37.44
N GLY A 201 4.07 -44.45 -36.88
CA GLY A 201 3.59 -45.00 -35.61
C GLY A 201 3.86 -44.16 -34.36
N ALA A 202 4.32 -42.91 -34.50
CA ALA A 202 4.48 -42.01 -33.36
C ALA A 202 3.14 -41.72 -32.68
N ARG A 203 3.12 -41.67 -31.35
CA ARG A 203 1.89 -41.43 -30.59
C ARG A 203 1.59 -39.93 -30.55
N LYS A 204 0.30 -39.58 -30.48
CA LYS A 204 -0.17 -38.19 -30.28
C LYS A 204 0.52 -37.46 -29.11
N ARG A 205 0.95 -38.22 -28.07
CA ARG A 205 1.71 -37.71 -26.93
C ARG A 205 3.13 -37.23 -27.29
N ASP A 206 3.79 -37.86 -28.26
CA ASP A 206 5.16 -37.52 -28.65
C ASP A 206 5.20 -36.18 -29.38
N VAL A 207 4.22 -35.94 -30.25
CA VAL A 207 4.01 -34.66 -30.92
C VAL A 207 3.67 -33.56 -29.91
N LEU A 208 2.76 -33.85 -28.98
CA LEU A 208 2.37 -32.89 -27.93
C LEU A 208 3.58 -32.49 -27.06
N LYS A 209 4.39 -33.48 -26.64
CA LYS A 209 5.58 -33.25 -25.81
C LYS A 209 6.64 -32.42 -26.53
N LEU A 210 6.81 -32.62 -27.82
CA LEU A 210 7.79 -31.88 -28.63
C LEU A 210 7.38 -30.41 -28.82
N VAL A 211 6.11 -30.18 -29.17
CA VAL A 211 5.59 -28.82 -29.38
C VAL A 211 5.54 -28.05 -28.06
N VAL A 212 4.94 -28.65 -27.01
CA VAL A 212 4.87 -28.01 -25.69
C VAL A 212 6.26 -27.82 -25.10
N GLY A 213 7.17 -28.78 -25.24
CA GLY A 213 8.54 -28.65 -24.74
C GLY A 213 9.32 -27.51 -25.39
N HIS A 214 9.16 -27.31 -26.70
CA HIS A 214 9.81 -26.20 -27.40
C HIS A 214 9.24 -24.84 -26.96
N GLY A 215 7.91 -24.72 -26.92
CA GLY A 215 7.25 -23.50 -26.46
C GLY A 215 7.56 -23.17 -25.00
N MET A 216 7.62 -24.20 -24.15
CA MET A 216 7.97 -24.01 -22.74
C MET A 216 9.43 -23.63 -22.53
N ARG A 217 10.34 -24.12 -23.36
CA ARG A 217 11.74 -23.68 -23.30
C ARG A 217 11.86 -22.19 -23.61
N LEU A 218 11.18 -21.68 -24.63
CA LEU A 218 11.14 -20.25 -24.91
C LEU A 218 10.51 -19.46 -23.75
N ALA A 219 9.39 -19.93 -23.22
CA ALA A 219 8.71 -19.28 -22.11
C ALA A 219 9.58 -19.20 -20.85
N LEU A 220 10.29 -20.28 -20.50
CA LEU A 220 11.19 -20.31 -19.35
C LEU A 220 12.40 -19.39 -19.53
N ILE A 221 12.97 -19.28 -20.74
CA ILE A 221 14.03 -18.31 -21.02
C ILE A 221 13.50 -16.88 -20.85
N GLY A 222 12.33 -16.57 -21.42
CA GLY A 222 11.68 -15.28 -21.25
C GLY A 222 11.38 -14.96 -19.79
N LEU A 223 10.94 -15.95 -19.02
CA LEU A 223 10.66 -15.82 -17.59
C LEU A 223 11.94 -15.52 -16.79
N LEU A 224 13.03 -16.23 -17.06
CA LEU A 224 14.33 -15.97 -16.43
C LEU A 224 14.85 -14.56 -16.73
N VAL A 225 14.78 -14.14 -18.00
CA VAL A 225 15.19 -12.79 -18.43
C VAL A 225 14.28 -11.73 -17.78
N GLY A 226 12.96 -11.97 -17.75
CA GLY A 226 12.00 -11.07 -17.13
C GLY A 226 12.21 -10.91 -15.63
N VAL A 227 12.47 -12.00 -14.91
CA VAL A 227 12.78 -11.98 -13.47
C VAL A 227 14.10 -11.23 -13.23
N ALA A 228 15.15 -11.52 -14.00
CA ALA A 228 16.43 -10.81 -13.88
C ALA A 228 16.28 -9.30 -14.16
N GLY A 229 15.52 -8.94 -15.19
CA GLY A 229 15.20 -7.54 -15.51
C GLY A 229 14.38 -6.86 -14.42
N ALA A 230 13.39 -7.56 -13.85
CA ALA A 230 12.59 -7.05 -12.74
C ALA A 230 13.46 -6.77 -11.52
N PHE A 231 14.33 -7.71 -11.10
CA PHE A 231 15.27 -7.47 -10.00
C PHE A 231 16.20 -6.28 -10.27
N GLY A 232 16.72 -6.15 -11.50
CA GLY A 232 17.57 -5.03 -11.89
C GLY A 232 16.85 -3.68 -11.80
N LEU A 233 15.62 -3.61 -12.32
CA LEU A 233 14.82 -2.39 -12.31
C LEU A 233 14.35 -2.03 -10.91
N THR A 234 13.92 -3.01 -10.13
CA THR A 234 13.54 -2.83 -8.72
C THR A 234 14.70 -2.23 -7.93
N ARG A 235 15.93 -2.72 -8.12
CA ARG A 235 17.12 -2.16 -7.48
C ARG A 235 17.35 -0.70 -7.88
N LEU A 236 17.19 -0.36 -9.15
CA LEU A 236 17.28 1.04 -9.58
C LEU A 236 16.19 1.91 -8.96
N MET A 237 14.95 1.42 -8.89
CA MET A 237 13.84 2.16 -8.29
C MET A 237 14.04 2.40 -6.79
N THR A 238 14.64 1.47 -6.04
CA THR A 238 14.96 1.69 -4.62
C THR A 238 15.96 2.81 -4.38
N THR A 239 16.78 3.16 -5.38
CA THR A 239 17.69 4.30 -5.29
C THR A 239 16.99 5.65 -5.54
N LEU A 240 15.80 5.62 -6.14
CA LEU A 240 15.00 6.79 -6.49
C LEU A 240 13.80 6.99 -5.52
N LEU A 241 13.26 5.91 -4.95
CA LEU A 241 12.18 5.91 -3.97
C LEU A 241 12.70 5.36 -2.64
N PHE A 242 12.69 6.20 -1.60
CA PHE A 242 13.01 5.80 -0.23
C PHE A 242 11.96 4.82 0.32
N GLU A 243 12.42 3.80 1.06
CA GLU A 243 11.63 2.93 1.95
C GLU A 243 10.57 1.97 1.35
N VAL A 244 10.64 1.62 0.05
CA VAL A 244 9.84 0.48 -0.47
C VAL A 244 10.62 -0.82 -0.30
N THR A 245 10.13 -1.75 0.52
CA THR A 245 10.70 -3.10 0.61
C THR A 245 10.38 -3.84 -0.69
N PRO A 246 11.36 -4.20 -1.53
CA PRO A 246 11.12 -4.24 -2.97
C PRO A 246 10.77 -5.63 -3.50
N THR A 247 10.88 -6.66 -2.66
CA THR A 247 10.92 -8.05 -3.10
C THR A 247 10.17 -8.92 -2.12
N ASP A 248 8.88 -9.14 -2.38
CA ASP A 248 8.13 -10.22 -1.76
C ASP A 248 8.33 -11.50 -2.59
N PRO A 249 9.07 -12.51 -2.07
CA PRO A 249 9.32 -13.75 -2.80
C PRO A 249 8.03 -14.49 -3.17
N MET A 250 6.97 -14.35 -2.36
CA MET A 250 5.70 -15.02 -2.59
C MET A 250 4.99 -14.45 -3.82
N THR A 251 5.01 -13.13 -3.97
CA THR A 251 4.50 -12.46 -5.17
C THR A 251 5.29 -12.87 -6.43
N PHE A 252 6.62 -12.90 -6.37
CA PHE A 252 7.44 -13.35 -7.51
C PHE A 252 7.15 -14.81 -7.90
N ALA A 253 7.06 -15.71 -6.92
CA ALA A 253 6.71 -17.11 -7.16
C ALA A 253 5.31 -17.25 -7.77
N GLY A 254 4.32 -16.52 -7.24
CA GLY A 254 2.95 -16.50 -7.75
C GLY A 254 2.86 -16.00 -9.19
N VAL A 255 3.54 -14.90 -9.52
CA VAL A 255 3.61 -14.37 -10.89
C VAL A 255 4.29 -15.36 -11.83
N CYS A 256 5.41 -15.97 -11.41
CA CYS A 256 6.10 -16.96 -12.23
C CYS A 256 5.21 -18.18 -12.53
N ALA A 257 4.50 -18.68 -11.52
CA ALA A 257 3.56 -19.79 -11.69
C ALA A 257 2.40 -19.42 -12.62
N LEU A 258 1.84 -18.21 -12.49
CA LEU A 258 0.79 -17.70 -13.37
C LEU A 258 1.25 -17.62 -14.82
N LEU A 259 2.41 -16.98 -15.07
CA LEU A 259 2.97 -16.83 -16.41
C LEU A 259 3.29 -18.18 -17.06
N ALA A 260 3.87 -19.12 -16.28
CA ALA A 260 4.11 -20.48 -16.75
C ALA A 260 2.81 -21.21 -17.10
N GLY A 261 1.76 -21.05 -16.29
CA GLY A 261 0.44 -21.61 -16.57
C GLY A 261 -0.18 -21.06 -17.86
N VAL A 262 -0.11 -19.73 -18.06
CA VAL A 262 -0.60 -19.07 -19.28
C VAL A 262 0.19 -19.53 -20.51
N ALA A 263 1.52 -19.57 -20.43
CA ALA A 263 2.36 -20.07 -21.51
C ALA A 263 2.05 -21.54 -21.85
N LEU A 264 1.79 -22.36 -20.83
CA LEU A 264 1.46 -23.77 -21.01
C LEU A 264 0.11 -23.92 -21.73
N LEU A 265 -0.90 -23.14 -21.35
CA LEU A 265 -2.18 -23.10 -22.05
C LEU A 265 -2.02 -22.62 -23.50
N ALA A 266 -1.25 -21.55 -23.73
CA ALA A 266 -0.99 -21.00 -25.06
C ALA A 266 -0.26 -22.00 -25.98
N CYS A 267 0.64 -22.83 -25.44
CA CYS A 267 1.33 -23.88 -26.19
C CYS A 267 0.48 -25.14 -26.37
N TRP A 268 -0.32 -25.50 -25.36
CA TRP A 268 -1.11 -26.74 -25.35
C TRP A 268 -2.29 -26.70 -26.32
N LEU A 269 -2.98 -25.57 -26.47
CA LEU A 269 -4.08 -25.42 -27.43
C LEU A 269 -3.69 -25.76 -28.88
N PRO A 270 -2.66 -25.14 -29.49
CA PRO A 270 -2.26 -25.45 -30.86
C PRO A 270 -1.66 -26.85 -30.97
N ALA A 271 -0.89 -27.33 -29.98
CA ALA A 271 -0.38 -28.70 -29.96
C ALA A 271 -1.51 -29.75 -29.96
N ARG A 272 -2.57 -29.51 -29.18
CA ARG A 272 -3.75 -30.38 -29.12
C ARG A 272 -4.55 -30.34 -30.42
N ARG A 273 -4.65 -29.18 -31.08
CA ARG A 273 -5.24 -29.08 -32.43
C ARG A 273 -4.45 -29.92 -33.43
N ALA A 274 -3.12 -29.78 -33.47
CA ALA A 274 -2.25 -30.54 -34.36
C ALA A 274 -2.37 -32.06 -34.17
N ALA A 275 -2.40 -32.52 -32.92
CA ALA A 275 -2.54 -33.94 -32.60
C ALA A 275 -3.94 -34.53 -32.90
N ARG A 276 -4.92 -33.67 -33.20
CA ARG A 276 -6.28 -34.07 -33.61
C ARG A 276 -6.51 -34.07 -35.11
N VAL A 277 -5.61 -33.47 -35.91
CA VAL A 277 -5.70 -33.53 -37.38
C VAL A 277 -5.52 -34.97 -37.83
N ASP A 278 -6.44 -35.45 -38.67
CA ASP A 278 -6.45 -36.83 -39.16
C ASP A 278 -5.32 -36.99 -40.20
N PRO A 279 -4.39 -37.96 -40.06
CA PRO A 279 -3.26 -38.14 -40.99
C PRO A 279 -3.68 -38.30 -42.46
N MET A 280 -4.91 -38.72 -42.73
CA MET A 280 -5.47 -38.82 -44.08
C MET A 280 -5.84 -37.47 -44.72
N GLU A 281 -6.13 -36.42 -43.93
CA GLU A 281 -6.34 -35.05 -44.47
C GLU A 281 -5.00 -34.34 -44.76
N ALA A 282 -3.95 -34.65 -43.99
CA ALA A 282 -2.63 -34.03 -44.15
C ALA A 282 -1.90 -34.44 -45.46
N LEU A 283 -2.30 -35.57 -46.08
CA LEU A 283 -1.75 -36.06 -47.35
C LEU A 283 -2.59 -35.65 -48.58
N ARG A 284 -3.72 -34.97 -48.38
CA ARG A 284 -4.69 -34.66 -49.44
C ARG A 284 -4.68 -33.18 -49.86
N TYR A 285 -3.81 -32.37 -49.27
CA TYR A 285 -3.51 -31.02 -49.73
C TYR A 285 -2.24 -31.06 -50.59
N GLU A 286 -2.45 -31.19 -51.91
CA GLU A 286 -1.64 -30.52 -52.92
C GLU A 286 -2.20 -29.11 -53.16
#